data_AF-A0A8T3Y104-F1
#
_entry.id   AF-A0A8T3Y104-F1
#
_cell.length_a   1.000
_cell.length_b   1.000
_cell.length_c   1.000
_cell.angle_alpha   90.00
_cell.angle_beta   90.00
_cell.angle_gamma   90.00
#
_symmetry.space_group_name_H-M   'P 1'
#
loop_
_entity.id
_entity.type
_entity.pdbx_description
1 polymer ?
#
loop_
_entity_poly.entity_id
_entity_poly.type
_entity_poly.pdbx_seq_one_letter_code
_entity_poly.pdbx_strand_id
1 'polypeptide(L)'
;MSDFLFHKVSEEEKERIRKEAKEIMDNFSKKLSRAEGKISENFVERAESERKEGEGKNPDNDFRRRVFENAPNKNADFIIGDKKGW
;
A
#
# COMPACT_ATOMS: atom_id res chain seq x y z
N MET A 1 -13.24 7.86 15.36
CA MET A 1 -12.18 7.19 14.57
C MET A 1 -12.56 7.38 13.11
N SER A 2 -12.28 8.56 12.57
CA SER A 2 -12.96 9.06 11.37
C SER A 2 -12.16 8.77 10.10
N ASP A 3 -12.78 7.99 9.21
CA ASP A 3 -12.60 7.83 7.76
C ASP A 3 -11.18 7.69 7.17
N PHE A 4 -10.53 6.54 7.39
CA PHE A 4 -9.48 6.02 6.49
C PHE A 4 -10.08 5.36 5.24
N LEU A 5 -11.06 5.99 4.60
CA LEU A 5 -11.71 5.45 3.41
C LEU A 5 -11.12 6.11 2.17
N PHE A 6 -10.73 5.29 1.17
CA PHE A 6 -10.15 5.78 -0.08
C PHE A 6 -11.15 6.58 -0.94
N HIS A 7 -12.45 6.47 -0.65
CA HIS A 7 -13.53 7.28 -1.19
C HIS A 7 -14.68 7.34 -0.21
N LYS A 8 -15.67 8.19 -0.52
CA LYS A 8 -16.94 8.19 0.21
C LYS A 8 -17.70 6.90 -0.10
N VAL A 9 -18.00 6.15 0.94
CA VAL A 9 -18.70 4.87 0.87
C VAL A 9 -20.13 5.08 1.38
N SER A 10 -21.13 4.64 0.61
CA SER A 10 -22.54 4.67 1.05
C SER A 10 -22.79 3.65 2.17
N GLU A 11 -23.88 3.79 2.94
CA GLU A 11 -24.20 2.82 3.99
C GLU A 11 -24.46 1.41 3.41
N GLU A 12 -25.08 1.32 2.23
CA GLU A 12 -25.26 0.05 1.51
C GLU A 12 -23.93 -0.60 1.13
N GLU A 13 -22.99 0.21 0.65
CA GLU A 13 -21.67 -0.27 0.27
C GLU A 13 -20.84 -0.66 1.48
N LYS A 14 -20.93 0.07 2.61
CA LYS A 14 -20.29 -0.31 3.88
C LYS A 14 -20.78 -1.68 4.34
N GLU A 15 -22.08 -1.94 4.26
CA GLU A 15 -22.64 -3.22 4.68
C GLU A 15 -22.21 -4.36 3.74
N ARG A 16 -22.15 -4.11 2.44
CA ARG A 16 -21.59 -5.05 1.47
C ARG A 16 -20.13 -5.37 1.79
N ILE A 17 -19.29 -4.35 2.00
CA ILE A 17 -17.86 -4.52 2.35
C ILE A 17 -17.71 -5.34 3.63
N ARG A 18 -18.52 -5.07 4.67
CA ARG A 18 -18.49 -5.84 5.92
C ARG A 18 -18.80 -7.32 5.70
N LYS A 19 -19.82 -7.62 4.90
CA LYS A 19 -20.22 -8.99 4.61
C LYS A 19 -19.14 -9.72 3.83
N GLU A 20 -18.60 -9.10 2.78
CA GLU A 20 -17.52 -9.66 1.96
C GLU A 20 -16.25 -9.87 2.79
N ALA A 21 -15.86 -8.89 3.61
CA ALA A 21 -14.69 -8.99 4.48
C ALA A 21 -14.84 -10.16 5.47
N LYS A 22 -16.03 -10.31 6.08
CA LYS A 22 -16.32 -11.43 6.98
C LYS A 22 -16.20 -12.78 6.25
N GLU A 23 -16.79 -12.89 5.06
CA GLU A 23 -16.72 -14.12 4.27
C GLU A 23 -15.27 -14.47 3.89
N ILE A 24 -14.46 -13.47 3.51
CA ILE A 24 -13.04 -13.66 3.23
C ILE A 24 -12.30 -14.17 4.46
N MET A 25 -12.51 -13.53 5.63
CA MET A 25 -11.87 -13.94 6.88
C MET A 25 -12.27 -15.35 7.32
N ASP A 26 -13.56 -15.70 7.23
CA ASP A 26 -14.07 -17.01 7.59
C ASP A 26 -13.49 -18.09 6.65
N ASN A 27 -13.50 -17.83 5.34
CA ASN A 27 -12.93 -18.75 4.35
C ASN A 27 -11.42 -18.90 4.50
N PHE A 28 -10.70 -17.81 4.77
CA PHE A 28 -9.27 -17.83 5.03
C PHE A 28 -8.97 -18.66 6.28
N SER A 29 -9.66 -18.41 7.39
CA SER A 29 -9.49 -19.14 8.66
C SER A 29 -9.75 -20.64 8.51
N LYS A 30 -10.81 -21.00 7.77
CA LYS A 30 -11.14 -22.40 7.45
C LYS A 30 -10.10 -23.10 6.58
N LYS A 31 -9.45 -22.37 5.67
CA LYS A 31 -8.37 -22.92 4.84
C LYS A 31 -7.07 -23.02 5.64
N LEU A 32 -6.78 -22.02 6.48
CA LEU A 32 -5.59 -21.98 7.33
C LEU A 32 -5.58 -23.14 8.33
N SER A 33 -6.71 -23.42 8.99
CA SER A 33 -6.81 -24.56 9.92
C SER A 33 -6.57 -25.93 9.27
N ARG A 34 -6.81 -26.07 7.96
CA ARG A 34 -6.49 -27.30 7.20
C ARG A 34 -5.01 -27.42 6.84
N ALA A 35 -4.31 -26.30 6.84
CA ALA A 35 -2.89 -26.19 6.50
C ALA A 35 -1.99 -26.06 7.75
N GLU A 36 -2.58 -25.90 8.93
CA GLU A 36 -1.88 -25.87 10.22
C GLU A 36 -0.99 -27.12 10.38
N GLY A 37 0.29 -26.90 10.71
CA GLY A 37 1.31 -27.95 10.80
C GLY A 37 1.83 -28.50 9.47
N LYS A 38 1.31 -28.07 8.31
CA LYS A 38 1.77 -28.49 6.96
C LYS A 38 2.63 -27.46 6.25
N ILE A 39 2.76 -26.26 6.83
CA ILE A 39 3.51 -25.14 6.27
C ILE A 39 4.79 -25.02 7.08
N SER A 40 5.94 -25.27 6.44
CA SER A 40 7.24 -24.93 7.00
C SER A 40 7.41 -23.40 7.03
N GLU A 41 8.18 -22.89 7.99
CA GLU A 41 8.56 -21.48 7.98
C GLU A 41 9.25 -21.14 6.66
N ASN A 42 8.63 -20.25 5.89
CA ASN A 42 9.13 -19.79 4.60
C ASN A 42 9.70 -18.38 4.77
N PHE A 43 10.86 -18.28 5.43
CA PHE A 43 11.64 -17.05 5.41
C PHE A 43 12.97 -17.27 4.70
N VAL A 44 13.49 -16.20 4.10
CA VAL A 44 14.82 -16.17 3.51
C VAL A 44 15.71 -15.39 4.45
N GLU A 45 16.65 -16.07 5.09
CA GLU A 45 17.69 -15.39 5.86
C GLU A 45 18.63 -14.67 4.89
N ARG A 46 18.83 -13.37 5.11
CA ARG A 46 19.71 -12.53 4.30
C ARG A 46 20.81 -11.98 5.20
N ALA A 47 22.05 -12.13 4.77
CA ALA A 47 23.21 -11.61 5.50
C ALA A 47 23.21 -10.07 5.56
N GLU A 48 22.66 -9.42 4.55
CA GLU A 48 22.61 -7.96 4.44
C GLU A 48 21.20 -7.50 4.10
N SER A 49 20.76 -6.42 4.74
CA SER A 49 19.48 -5.73 4.47
C SER A 49 19.68 -4.25 4.13
N GLU A 50 20.93 -3.80 4.13
CA GLU A 50 21.31 -2.41 3.94
C GLU A 50 21.75 -2.17 2.50
N ARG A 51 21.53 -0.94 2.01
CA ARG A 51 22.08 -0.49 0.74
C ARG A 51 23.35 0.29 1.03
N LYS A 52 24.41 0.03 0.27
CA LYS A 52 25.60 0.90 0.26
C LYS A 52 25.22 2.31 -0.19
N GLU A 53 25.53 3.30 0.63
CA GLU A 53 25.31 4.70 0.27
C GLU A 53 26.19 5.07 -0.94
N GLY A 54 25.58 5.70 -1.95
CA GLY A 54 26.28 6.24 -3.11
C GLY A 54 26.47 7.75 -2.99
N GLU A 55 27.12 8.38 -3.98
CA GLU A 55 27.39 9.82 -3.93
C GLU A 55 26.13 10.71 -4.04
N GLY A 56 25.01 10.18 -4.54
CA GLY A 56 23.72 10.89 -4.62
C GLY A 56 23.66 12.05 -5.64
N LYS A 57 24.66 12.21 -6.52
CA LYS A 57 24.85 13.44 -7.30
C LYS A 57 24.02 13.57 -8.59
N ASN A 58 23.51 12.47 -9.14
CA ASN A 58 22.82 12.49 -10.43
C ASN A 58 21.37 12.04 -10.30
N PRO A 59 20.41 12.98 -10.23
CA PRO A 59 19.00 12.62 -10.32
C PRO A 59 18.72 12.06 -11.71
N ASP A 60 18.01 10.94 -11.75
CA ASP A 60 17.49 10.41 -13.01
C ASP A 60 16.38 11.35 -13.52
N ASN A 61 16.64 12.02 -14.64
CA ASN A 61 15.70 12.96 -15.25
C ASN A 61 14.42 12.27 -15.73
N ASP A 62 14.50 11.01 -16.16
CA ASP A 62 13.32 10.24 -16.53
C ASP A 62 12.46 9.92 -15.31
N PHE A 63 13.09 9.51 -14.21
CA PHE A 63 12.40 9.31 -12.92
C PHE A 63 11.72 10.60 -12.45
N ARG A 64 12.45 11.73 -12.47
CA ARG A 64 11.90 13.05 -12.09
C ARG A 64 10.66 13.37 -12.91
N ARG A 65 10.73 13.23 -14.24
CA ARG A 65 9.61 13.48 -15.15
C ARG A 65 8.40 12.60 -14.80
N ARG A 66 8.59 11.28 -14.66
CA ARG A 66 7.52 10.32 -14.37
C ARG A 66 6.83 10.60 -13.04
N VAL A 67 7.58 10.99 -12.01
CA VAL A 67 7.01 11.36 -10.70
C VAL A 67 6.07 12.55 -10.84
N PHE A 68 6.49 13.60 -11.54
CA PHE A 68 5.66 14.79 -11.73
C PHE A 68 4.48 14.54 -12.67
N GLU A 69 4.64 13.80 -13.76
CA GLU A 69 3.52 13.46 -14.67
C GLU A 69 2.40 12.68 -14.00
N ASN A 70 2.71 11.83 -13.01
CA ASN A 70 1.72 11.08 -12.26
C ASN A 70 1.10 11.86 -11.08
N ALA A 71 1.59 13.06 -10.77
CA ALA A 71 1.06 13.84 -9.65
C ALA A 71 -0.32 14.44 -10.00
N PRO A 72 -1.33 14.35 -9.12
CA PRO A 72 -2.68 14.85 -9.40
C PRO A 72 -2.71 16.36 -9.59
N ASN A 73 -1.89 17.10 -8.84
CA ASN A 73 -1.70 18.53 -8.97
C ASN A 73 -0.21 18.84 -8.90
N LYS A 74 0.32 19.56 -9.89
CA LYS A 74 1.73 19.98 -9.93
C LYS A 74 1.91 21.35 -10.58
N ASN A 75 3.02 21.98 -10.23
CA ASN A 75 3.70 22.99 -11.03
C ASN A 75 5.02 22.36 -11.52
N ALA A 76 5.71 22.98 -12.49
CA ALA A 76 6.92 22.49 -13.16
C ALA A 76 7.84 21.63 -12.27
N ASP A 77 8.19 22.13 -11.08
CA ASP A 77 9.11 21.48 -10.16
C ASP A 77 8.51 21.13 -8.78
N PHE A 78 7.18 21.26 -8.61
CA PHE A 78 6.53 21.09 -7.30
C PHE A 78 5.24 20.28 -7.38
N ILE A 79 5.07 19.33 -6.46
CA ILE A 79 3.77 18.68 -6.23
C ILE A 79 2.95 19.59 -5.30
N ILE A 80 1.73 19.91 -5.70
CA ILE A 80 0.84 20.80 -4.94
C ILE A 80 -0.09 19.94 -4.10
N GLY A 81 -0.11 20.18 -2.79
CA GLY A 81 -1.02 19.52 -1.85
C GLY A 81 -1.70 20.53 -0.95
N ASP A 82 -2.92 20.20 -0.52
CA ASP A 82 -3.70 21.05 0.37
C ASP A 82 -3.12 21.03 1.79
N LYS A 83 -2.98 22.23 2.38
CA LYS A 83 -2.52 22.36 3.76
C LYS A 83 -3.58 21.77 4.70
N LYS A 84 -3.22 20.69 5.41
CA LYS A 84 -4.13 19.90 6.27
C LYS A 84 -5.25 19.16 5.50
N GLY A 85 -5.05 18.87 4.21
CA GLY A 85 -5.98 18.06 3.42
C GLY A 85 -5.80 16.54 3.58
N TRP A 86 -5.01 16.11 4.57
CA TRP A 86 -4.69 14.71 4.89
C TRP A 86 -5.44 14.25 6.13
#